data_AF-A0A819PZ81-F1
#
_entry.id   AF-A0A819PZ81-F1
#
_cell.length_a   1.000
_cell.length_b   1.000
_cell.length_c   1.000
_cell.angle_alpha   90.00
_cell.angle_beta   90.00
_cell.angle_gamma   90.00
#
_symmetry.space_group_name_H-M   'P 1'
#
loop_
_entity.id
_entity.type
_entity.pdbx_description
1 polymer ?
#
loop_
_entity_poly.entity_id
_entity_poly.type
_entity_poly.pdbx_seq_one_letter_code
_entity_poly.pdbx_strand_id
1 'polypeptide(L)' 'LRMTPEHMCDSFYSNVTLFKKYEYLYGLTGTLGGKDAQNFIKTLYNIDVVIIPKYMDSVFDIYPSKIYLNYMNIFNHN' A
#
# COMPACT_ATOMS: atom_id res chain seq x y z
N LEU A 1 5.59 -22.32 -42.32
CA LEU A 1 5.30 -21.88 -40.93
C LEU A 1 6.28 -20.76 -40.57
N ARG A 2 5.78 -19.62 -40.07
CA ARG A 2 6.60 -18.51 -39.58
C ARG A 2 6.47 -18.50 -38.06
N MET A 3 7.55 -18.76 -37.34
CA MET A 3 7.56 -18.69 -35.88
C MET A 3 7.81 -17.25 -35.46
N THR A 4 6.94 -16.73 -34.61
CA THR A 4 7.12 -15.42 -33.96
C THR A 4 7.88 -15.66 -32.66
N PRO A 5 8.97 -14.93 -32.36
CA PRO A 5 9.61 -15.03 -31.07
C PRO A 5 8.66 -14.48 -30.00
N GLU A 6 8.34 -15.30 -29.00
CA GLU A 6 7.57 -14.92 -27.83
C GLU A 6 8.46 -15.00 -26.58
N HIS A 7 8.26 -14.07 -25.64
CA HIS A 7 8.97 -14.11 -24.37
C HIS A 7 8.29 -15.11 -23.43
N MET A 8 9.03 -16.15 -23.02
CA MET A 8 8.62 -17.08 -21.99
C MET A 8 9.29 -16.69 -20.67
N CYS A 9 8.52 -16.56 -19.58
CA CYS A 9 9.07 -16.28 -18.26
C CYS A 9 9.59 -17.59 -17.65
N ASP A 10 10.91 -17.70 -17.52
CA ASP A 10 11.58 -18.91 -17.04
C ASP A 10 11.59 -19.02 -15.50
N SER A 11 11.60 -17.89 -14.80
CA SER A 11 11.50 -17.85 -13.34
C SER A 11 10.74 -16.64 -12.85
N PHE A 12 9.86 -16.87 -11.86
CA PHE A 12 9.06 -15.83 -11.23
C PHE A 12 9.05 -16.02 -9.72
N TYR A 13 9.35 -14.94 -9.00
CA TYR A 13 9.15 -14.84 -7.56
C TYR A 13 8.34 -13.60 -7.25
N SER A 14 7.21 -13.80 -6.58
CA SER A 14 6.54 -12.68 -5.93
C SER A 14 7.38 -12.22 -4.73
N ASN A 15 7.24 -10.94 -4.37
CA ASN A 15 7.84 -10.41 -3.14
C ASN A 15 7.40 -11.24 -1.91
N VAL A 16 6.15 -11.69 -1.89
CA VAL A 16 5.63 -12.56 -0.82
C VAL A 16 6.47 -13.83 -0.70
N THR A 17 6.66 -14.54 -1.81
CA THR A 17 7.42 -15.79 -1.85
C THR A 17 8.89 -15.57 -1.52
N LEU A 18 9.45 -14.45 -1.98
CA LEU A 18 10.85 -14.10 -1.71
C LEU A 18 11.07 -13.82 -0.22
N PHE A 19 10.24 -12.98 0.40
CA PHE A 19 10.42 -12.62 1.80
C PHE A 19 10.13 -13.76 2.77
N LYS A 20 9.25 -14.71 2.40
CA LYS A 20 9.01 -15.94 3.18
C LYS A 20 10.23 -16.87 3.28
N LYS A 21 11.27 -16.67 2.46
CA LYS A 21 12.50 -17.49 2.53
C LYS A 21 13.48 -17.02 3.60
N TYR A 22 13.31 -15.82 4.15
CA TYR A 22 14.22 -15.31 5.17
C TYR A 22 13.88 -15.91 6.53
N GLU A 23 14.89 -16.39 7.25
CA GLU A 23 14.74 -16.87 8.62
C GLU A 23 14.32 -15.73 9.57
N TYR A 24 14.85 -14.53 9.33
CA TYR A 24 14.52 -13.33 10.08
C TYR A 24 14.07 -12.22 9.12
N LEU A 25 12.89 -11.65 9.38
CA LEU A 25 12.31 -10.58 8.57
C LEU A 25 11.95 -9.39 9.47
N TYR A 26 12.54 -8.24 9.16
CA TYR A 26 12.29 -6.97 9.85
C TYR A 26 11.98 -5.88 8.84
N GLY A 27 11.15 -4.92 9.24
CA GLY A 27 10.82 -3.77 8.42
C GLY A 27 10.44 -2.57 9.28
N LEU A 28 10.71 -1.38 8.76
CA LEU A 28 10.35 -0.12 9.40
C LEU A 28 9.56 0.72 8.40
N THR A 29 8.45 1.30 8.86
CA THR A 29 7.66 2.23 8.08
C THR A 29 6.99 3.25 8.99
N GLY A 30 6.82 4.48 8.51
CA GLY A 30 6.00 5.49 9.17
C GLY A 30 4.50 5.29 8.95
N THR A 31 4.09 4.44 7.99
CA THR A 31 2.71 4.35 7.51
C THR A 31 2.33 2.93 7.12
N LEU A 32 2.36 1.98 8.07
CA LEU A 32 1.91 0.61 7.81
C LEU A 32 0.39 0.53 7.48
N GLY A 33 -0.36 1.58 7.84
CA GLY A 33 -1.80 1.67 7.64
C GLY A 33 -2.60 1.25 8.87
N GLY A 34 -3.91 1.09 8.69
CA GLY A 34 -4.85 0.71 9.74
C GLY A 34 -4.75 -0.76 10.14
N LYS A 35 -5.61 -1.17 11.08
CA LYS A 35 -5.61 -2.54 11.66
C LYS A 35 -5.67 -3.64 10.61
N ASP A 36 -6.43 -3.45 9.54
CA ASP A 36 -6.58 -4.47 8.49
C ASP A 36 -5.27 -4.70 7.73
N ALA A 37 -4.56 -3.62 7.39
CA ALA A 37 -3.25 -3.70 6.74
C ALA A 37 -2.19 -4.34 7.66
N GLN A 38 -2.23 -3.99 8.95
CA GLN A 38 -1.36 -4.57 9.97
C GLN A 38 -1.62 -6.07 10.14
N ASN A 39 -2.88 -6.49 10.26
CA ASN A 39 -3.28 -7.89 10.38
C ASN A 39 -2.92 -8.70 9.12
N PHE A 40 -3.08 -8.10 7.94
CA PHE A 40 -2.70 -8.72 6.68
C PHE A 40 -1.21 -9.05 6.66
N ILE A 41 -0.33 -8.08 6.94
CA ILE A 41 1.13 -8.30 6.92
C ILE A 41 1.57 -9.26 8.03
N LYS A 42 1.00 -9.13 9.23
CA LYS A 42 1.25 -10.05 10.35
C LYS A 42 0.94 -11.49 9.97
N THR A 43 -0.20 -11.73 9.32
CA THR A 43 -0.59 -13.09 8.88
C THR A 43 0.23 -13.56 7.68
N LEU A 44 0.50 -12.67 6.72
CA LEU A 44 1.18 -13.02 5.48
C LEU A 44 2.63 -13.44 5.72
N TYR A 45 3.33 -12.74 6.60
CA TYR A 45 4.76 -12.94 6.85
C TYR A 45 5.08 -13.51 8.23
N ASN A 46 4.08 -13.76 9.08
CA ASN A 46 4.24 -14.24 10.46
C ASN A 46 5.17 -13.34 11.30
N ILE A 47 4.91 -12.03 11.28
CA ILE A 47 5.68 -11.02 12.01
C ILE A 47 4.82 -10.29 13.02
N ASP A 48 5.46 -9.64 14.00
CA ASP A 48 4.80 -8.68 14.88
C ASP A 48 4.89 -7.25 14.36
N VAL A 49 3.91 -6.44 14.75
CA VAL A 49 3.83 -5.02 14.44
C VAL A 49 3.92 -4.25 15.75
N VAL A 50 4.85 -3.31 15.82
CA VAL A 50 5.06 -2.45 16.98
C VAL A 50 5.01 -0.98 16.57
N ILE A 51 4.39 -0.14 17.41
CA ILE A 51 4.40 1.31 17.25
C ILE A 51 5.55 1.87 18.08
N ILE A 52 6.52 2.48 17.40
CA ILE A 52 7.61 3.19 18.08
C ILE A 52 7.12 4.59 18.46
N PRO A 53 7.23 5.01 19.73
CA PRO A 53 6.86 6.37 20.15
C PRO A 53 7.64 7.43 19.37
N LYS A 54 6.98 8.55 19.08
CA LYS A 54 7.63 9.68 18.42
C LYS A 54 8.52 10.41 19.43
N TYR A 55 9.64 10.94 18.94
CA TYR A 55 10.50 11.80 19.73
C TYR A 55 9.89 13.20 19.97
N MET A 56 9.16 13.72 18.97
CA MET A 56 8.48 15.01 19.03
C MET A 56 7.06 14.90 18.44
N ASP A 57 6.17 15.74 18.94
CA ASP A 57 4.80 15.85 18.46
C ASP A 57 4.73 16.48 17.06
N SER A 58 3.67 16.12 16.33
CA SER A 58 3.42 16.69 15.01
C SER A 58 3.01 18.15 15.13
N VAL A 59 3.62 19.01 14.31
CA VAL A 59 3.21 20.42 14.15
C VAL A 59 2.25 20.64 12.97
N PHE A 60 1.81 19.56 12.33
CA PHE A 60 0.89 19.61 11.19
C PHE A 60 -0.56 19.41 11.62
N ASP A 61 -1.42 20.34 11.22
CA ASP A 61 -2.87 20.21 11.32
C ASP A 61 -3.40 19.33 10.18
N ILE A 62 -4.21 18.33 10.52
CA ILE A 62 -4.86 17.45 9.55
C ILE A 62 -6.24 18.03 9.25
N TYR A 63 -6.42 18.60 8.07
CA TYR A 63 -7.72 19.10 7.61
C TYR A 63 -8.51 18.01 6.89
N PRO A 64 -9.84 17.93 7.10
CA PRO A 64 -10.69 17.00 6.35
C PRO A 64 -10.75 17.38 4.86
N SER A 65 -10.94 16.37 4.02
CA SER A 65 -11.12 16.56 2.57
C SER A 65 -12.32 17.46 2.27
N LYS A 66 -12.14 18.50 1.45
CA LYS A 66 -13.26 19.30 0.92
C LYS A 66 -13.87 18.60 -0.29
N ILE A 67 -15.12 18.19 -0.16
CA ILE A 67 -15.90 17.60 -1.26
C ILE A 67 -16.73 18.72 -1.90
N TYR A 68 -16.47 19.04 -3.17
CA TYR A 68 -17.28 19.98 -3.94
C TYR A 68 -18.26 19.20 -4.82
N LEU A 69 -19.55 19.31 -4.52
CA LEU A 69 -20.62 18.81 -5.40
C LEU A 69 -20.85 19.85 -6.50
N ASN A 70 -20.44 19.51 -7.73
CA ASN A 70 -20.66 20.34 -8.90
C ASN A 70 -22.12 20.19 -9.34
N TYR A 71 -23.02 21.01 -8.79
CA TYR A 71 -24.41 21.04 -9.28
C TYR A 71 -24.48 21.82 -10.60
N MET A 72 -24.86 21.07 -11.64
CA MET A 72 -25.45 21.52 -12.90
C MET A 72 -26.05 22.94 -12.85
N ASN A 73 -25.36 23.92 -13.45
CA ASN A 73 -25.90 25.22 -13.84
C ASN A 73 -25.57 25.53 -15.30
N ILE A 74 -25.66 24.53 -16.20
CA ILE A 74 -25.39 24.69 -17.64
C ILE A 74 -26.67 24.67 -18.50
N PHE A 75 -27.86 24.65 -17.89
CA PHE A 75 -29.14 24.65 -18.63
C PHE A 75 -30.14 25.68 -18.12
N ASN A 76 -29.70 26.92 -17.90
CA ASN A 76 -30.60 28.06 -17.74
C ASN A 76 -30.01 29.32 -18.40
N HIS A 77 -29.90 29.29 -19.73
CA HIS A 77 -29.99 30.53 -20.52
C HIS A 77 -31.18 30.38 -21.46
N ASN A 78 -32.25 31.11 -21.09
CA ASN A 78 -33.32 31.53 -21.98
C ASN A 78 -32.77 32.40 -23.11
#